data_AF-S5E144-F1
#
_entry.id   AF-S5E144-F1
#
_cell.length_a   1.000
_cell.length_b   1.000
_cell.length_c   1.000
_cell.angle_alpha   90.00
_cell.angle_beta   90.00
_cell.angle_gamma   90.00
#
_symmetry.space_group_name_H-M   'P 1'
#
loop_
_entity.id
_entity.type
_entity.pdbx_description
1 polymer ?
#
loop_
_entity_poly.entity_id
_entity_poly.type
_entity_poly.pdbx_seq_one_letter_code
_entity_poly.pdbx_strand_id
1 'polypeptide(L)' 'MNESVFIIVYEHEDEFGFKESRMETFRSQESALSFVAGFATSHDDKKLVSAFSVNKEGLLTKYEVVFEGKLKFIEKNQ' A
#
# COMPACT_ATOMS: atom_id res chain seq x y z
N MET A 1 4.16 21.49 -0.69
CA MET A 1 3.83 20.05 -0.79
C MET A 1 3.52 19.56 0.61
N ASN A 2 2.30 19.05 0.84
CA ASN A 2 1.98 18.38 2.10
C ASN A 2 2.78 17.07 2.11
N GLU A 3 3.83 17.01 2.93
CA GLU A 3 4.62 15.78 3.10
C GLU A 3 3.76 14.80 3.91
N SER A 4 3.03 13.95 3.20
CA SER A 4 2.40 12.77 3.79
C SER A 4 3.32 11.57 3.58
N VAL A 5 3.42 10.71 4.59
CA VAL A 5 4.06 9.41 4.47
C VAL A 5 2.99 8.38 4.15
N PHE A 6 3.13 7.65 3.05
CA PHE A 6 2.25 6.55 2.68
C PHE A 6 2.78 5.25 3.28
N ILE A 7 1.88 4.41 3.78
CA ILE A 7 2.21 3.16 4.44
C ILE A 7 1.43 2.05 3.75
N ILE A 8 2.12 1.04 3.25
CA ILE A 8 1.53 -0.14 2.62
C ILE A 8 1.78 -1.34 3.52
N VAL A 9 0.71 -2.00 3.92
CA VAL A 9 0.75 -3.25 4.70
C VAL A 9 0.31 -4.39 3.79
N TYR A 10 1.11 -5.44 3.72
CA TYR A 10 0.84 -6.60 2.87
C TYR A 10 1.26 -7.89 3.56
N GLU A 11 0.62 -8.99 3.20
CA GLU A 11 1.06 -10.33 3.53
C GLU A 11 2.01 -10.82 2.46
N HIS A 12 3.05 -11.55 2.86
CA HIS A 12 3.95 -12.28 1.98
C HIS A 12 4.05 -13.71 2.49
N GLU A 13 3.84 -14.68 1.61
CA GLU A 13 4.18 -16.08 1.87
C GLU A 13 5.62 -16.32 1.40
N ASP A 14 6.45 -16.85 2.28
CA ASP A 14 7.83 -17.21 1.93
C ASP A 14 7.91 -18.55 1.20
N GLU A 15 9.11 -18.94 0.77
CA GLU A 15 9.37 -20.20 0.05
C GLU A 15 9.00 -21.47 0.85
N PHE A 16 8.75 -21.34 2.16
CA PHE A 16 8.37 -22.44 3.05
C PHE A 16 6.87 -22.44 3.41
N GLY A 17 6.09 -21.51 2.86
CA GLY A 17 4.65 -21.39 3.11
C GLY A 17 4.29 -20.59 4.37
N PHE A 18 5.26 -19.90 5.00
CA PHE A 18 4.97 -19.06 6.16
C PHE A 18 4.45 -17.70 5.72
N LYS A 19 3.30 -17.32 6.24
CA LYS A 19 2.69 -16.00 6.01
C LYS A 19 3.18 -15.00 7.03
N GLU A 20 3.77 -13.92 6.56
CA GLU A 20 4.19 -12.81 7.39
C GLU A 20 3.59 -11.49 6.90
N SER A 21 3.23 -10.62 7.84
CA SER A 21 2.80 -9.26 7.55
C SER A 21 4.00 -8.34 7.47
N ARG A 22 4.15 -7.64 6.35
CA ARG A 22 5.19 -6.64 6.11
C ARG A 22 4.58 -5.25 5.95
N MET A 23 5.39 -4.25 6.26
CA MET A 23 5.02 -2.84 6.17
C MET A 23 6.12 -2.07 5.44
N GLU A 24 5.72 -1.28 4.44
CA GLU A 24 6.62 -0.44 3.65
C GLU A 24 6.14 1.01 3.67
N THR A 25 7.08 1.96 3.73
CA THR A 25 6.77 3.39 3.82
C THR A 25 7.31 4.16 2.62
N PHE A 26 6.50 5.07 2.08
CA PHE A 26 6.81 5.84 0.89
C PHE A 26 6.56 7.32 1.12
N ARG A 27 7.41 8.19 0.54
CA ARG A 27 7.23 9.65 0.62
C ARG A 27 6.36 10.23 -0.48
N SER A 28 5.96 9.41 -1.45
CA SER A 28 5.07 9.82 -2.54
C SER A 28 3.99 8.77 -2.76
N GLN A 29 2.81 9.25 -3.12
CA GLN A 29 1.68 8.39 -3.48
C GLN A 29 2.00 7.53 -4.71
N GLU A 30 2.73 8.11 -5.67
CA GLU A 30 3.13 7.43 -6.90
C GLU A 30 4.04 6.23 -6.62
N SER A 31 5.06 6.39 -5.77
CA SER A 31 5.94 5.28 -5.41
C SER A 31 5.20 4.18 -4.65
N ALA A 32 4.27 4.54 -3.77
CA ALA A 32 3.41 3.57 -3.08
C ALA A 32 2.52 2.80 -4.08
N LEU A 33 1.90 3.50 -5.03
CA LEU A 33 1.10 2.87 -6.08
C LEU A 33 1.94 1.98 -7.01
N SER A 34 3.15 2.39 -7.37
CA SER A 34 4.08 1.58 -8.17
C SER A 34 4.49 0.30 -7.44
N PHE A 35 4.73 0.38 -6.13
CA PHE A 35 5.02 -0.79 -5.31
C PHE A 35 3.84 -1.77 -5.29
N VAL A 36 2.61 -1.27 -5.08
CA VAL A 36 1.39 -2.09 -5.12
C VAL A 36 1.14 -2.67 -6.52
N ALA A 37 1.48 -1.93 -7.59
CA ALA A 37 1.41 -2.45 -8.95
C ALA A 37 2.31 -3.68 -9.15
N GLY A 38 3.45 -3.71 -8.47
CA GLY A 38 4.36 -4.85 -8.42
C GLY A 38 3.70 -6.13 -7.90
N PHE A 39 2.69 -6.03 -7.03
CA PHE A 39 1.98 -7.23 -6.52
C PHE A 39 1.16 -7.90 -7.61
N ALA A 40 0.61 -7.13 -8.55
CA ALA A 40 -0.20 -7.68 -9.65
C ALA A 40 0.67 -8.35 -10.73
N THR A 41 1.96 -7.99 -10.82
CA THR A 41 2.89 -8.49 -11.84
C THR A 41 3.88 -9.53 -11.31
N SER A 42 4.11 -9.57 -9.99
CA SER A 42 4.90 -10.64 -9.37
C SER A 42 4.08 -11.92 -9.30
N HIS A 43 4.66 -13.05 -9.71
CA HIS A 43 4.20 -14.39 -9.31
C HIS A 43 4.41 -14.65 -7.80
N ASP A 44 4.77 -13.63 -7.00
CA ASP A 44 4.89 -13.71 -5.55
C ASP A 44 3.52 -13.79 -4.89
N ASP A 45 3.46 -14.54 -3.80
CA ASP A 45 2.35 -14.64 -2.85
C ASP A 45 2.19 -13.37 -1.99
N LYS A 46 2.30 -12.19 -2.61
CA LYS A 46 2.12 -10.89 -1.95
C LYS A 46 0.68 -10.45 -2.08
N LYS A 47 0.01 -10.26 -0.94
CA LYS A 47 -1.37 -9.81 -0.87
C LYS A 47 -1.47 -8.49 -0.12
N LEU A 48 -1.98 -7.46 -0.78
CA LEU A 48 -2.25 -6.18 -0.14
C LEU A 48 -3.28 -6.37 0.99
N VAL A 49 -2.96 -5.91 2.20
CA VAL A 49 -3.84 -5.92 3.36
C VAL A 49 -4.46 -4.55 3.58
N SER A 50 -3.65 -3.49 3.56
CA SER A 50 -4.11 -2.13 3.83
C SER A 50 -3.16 -1.08 3.27
N ALA A 51 -3.70 0.09 2.94
CA ALA A 51 -2.92 1.26 2.54
C ALA A 51 -3.37 2.48 3.36
N PHE A 52 -2.40 3.27 3.82
CA PHE A 52 -2.63 4.46 4.64
C PHE A 52 -1.74 5.62 4.21
N SER A 53 -2.06 6.83 4.67
CA SER A 53 -1.11 7.93 4.76
C SER A 53 -1.20 8.60 6.12
N VAL A 54 -0.08 9.15 6.57
CA VAL A 54 0.00 9.99 7.76
C VAL A 54 0.51 11.36 7.34
N ASN A 55 -0.24 12.40 7.62
CA ASN A 55 0.17 13.78 7.33
C ASN A 55 1.09 14.33 8.45
N LYS A 56 1.60 15.55 8.28
CA LYS A 56 2.48 16.22 9.25
C LYS A 56 1.84 16.46 10.63
N GLU A 57 0.52 16.50 10.67
CA GLU A 57 -0.27 16.69 11.90
C GLU A 57 -0.57 15.36 12.59
N GLY A 58 -0.08 14.24 12.03
CA GLY A 58 -0.32 12.89 12.55
C GLY A 58 -1.69 12.31 12.17
N LEU A 59 -2.45 12.96 11.29
CA LEU A 59 -3.74 12.45 10.83
C LEU A 59 -3.52 11.24 9.91
N LEU A 60 -4.13 10.12 10.29
CA LEU A 60 -4.12 8.88 9.54
C LEU A 60 -5.31 8.83 8.58
N THR A 61 -5.03 8.70 7.28
CA THR A 61 -6.05 8.46 6.24
C THR A 61 -5.92 7.04 5.72
N LYS A 62 -7.02 6.28 5.70
CA LYS A 62 -7.06 4.94 5.11
C LYS A 62 -7.50 5.00 3.65
N TYR A 63 -6.85 4.21 2.81
CA TYR A 63 -7.16 4.09 1.39
C TYR A 63 -7.64 2.69 1.03
N GLU A 64 -8.58 2.64 0.09
CA GLU A 64 -8.83 1.49 -0.76
C GLU A 64 -8.02 1.63 -2.05
N VAL A 65 -7.42 0.54 -2.51
CA VAL A 65 -6.65 0.53 -3.75
C VAL A 65 -7.49 -0.15 -4.82
N VAL A 66 -7.82 0.59 -5.89
CA VAL A 66 -8.67 0.11 -6.98
C VAL A 66 -7.96 0.20 -8.32
N PHE A 67 -8.37 -0.62 -9.28
CA PHE A 67 -7.93 -0.55 -10.67
C PHE A 67 -9.06 -0.07 -11.59
N GLU A 68 -8.91 1.13 -12.13
CA GLU A 68 -9.85 1.75 -13.08
C GLU A 68 -9.08 2.30 -14.28
N GLY A 69 -8.58 1.39 -15.15
CA GLY A 69 -7.63 1.72 -16.22
C GLY A 69 -6.22 2.06 -15.73
N LYS A 70 -6.07 2.47 -14.46
CA LYS A 70 -4.83 2.58 -13.68
C LYS A 70 -5.11 2.36 -12.19
N LEU A 71 -4.09 1.98 -11.43
CA LEU A 71 -4.20 1.91 -9.97
C LEU A 71 -4.41 3.29 -9.35
N LYS A 72 -5.30 3.37 -8.36
CA LYS A 72 -5.60 4.59 -7.62
C LYS A 72 -5.84 4.27 -6.13
N PHE A 73 -5.49 5.23 -5.28
CA PHE A 73 -5.95 5.26 -3.89
C PHE A 73 -7.25 6.06 -3.80
N ILE A 74 -8.26 5.47 -3.17
CA ILE A 74 -9.54 6.11 -2.86
C ILE A 74 -9.63 6.21 -1.33
N GLU A 75 -9.79 7.43 -0.82
CA GLU A 75 -9.99 7.64 0.61
C GLU A 75 -11.27 6.96 1.08
N LYS A 76 -11.15 6.10 2.10
CA LYS A 76 -12.31 5.56 2.81
C LYS A 76 -12.65 6.52 3.93
N ASN A 77 -13.64 7.38 3.70
CA ASN A 77 -14.31 8.08 4.79
C ASN A 77 -15.00 7.01 5.65
N GLN A 78 -14.60 6.90 6.91
CA GLN A 78 -15.31 6.09 7.91
C GLN A 78 -16.66 6.73 8.25
#